data_AF-V5FTU1-F1
#
_entry.id   AF-V5FTU1-F1
#
_cell.length_a   1.000
_cell.length_b   1.000
_cell.length_c   1.000
_cell.angle_alpha   90.00
_cell.angle_beta   90.00
_cell.angle_gamma   90.00
#
_symmetry.space_group_name_H-M   'P 1'
#
loop_
_entity.id
_entity.type
_entity.pdbx_description
1 polymer ?
#
loop_
_entity_poly.entity_id
_entity_poly.type
_entity_poly.pdbx_seq_one_letter_code
_entity_poly.pdbx_strand_id
1 'polypeptide(L)'
;KANNYYKMFITWTNQKIRKTFVQRNMFDFKHIKAFDRQFIDNPGPMVVFATPGMLHAGLSLQIFKKWAPNENNMIIMPGFCVQGTVGHKILNGAKVVEFENRQVVEVKMAVEYMSFSAHADAKGIMQLIQHCEPSNVLLVHGEAAKMEFLKEKIQQEFNIKCYNPANGETSVITTPVKIPIDVSLSLLKTEAKKFSSLPPDPKRRRTLHGVLVMKDNNICLMDVEE
;
A
#
# COMPACT_ATOMS: atom_id res chain seq x y z
N LYS A 1 22.12 -13.69 9.05
CA LYS A 1 21.46 -14.00 7.75
C LYS A 1 20.69 -12.79 7.21
N ALA A 2 19.73 -12.22 7.94
CA ALA A 2 18.95 -11.04 7.49
C ALA A 2 19.82 -9.86 7.03
N ASN A 3 20.81 -9.43 7.84
CA ASN A 3 21.68 -8.30 7.48
C ASN A 3 22.43 -8.50 6.16
N ASN A 4 22.72 -9.75 5.75
CA ASN A 4 23.38 -10.00 4.48
C ASN A 4 22.44 -9.68 3.31
N TYR A 5 21.16 -10.09 3.40
CA TYR A 5 20.16 -9.75 2.40
C TYR A 5 19.91 -8.24 2.31
N TYR A 6 19.80 -7.54 3.44
CA TYR A 6 19.66 -6.09 3.45
C TYR A 6 20.86 -5.38 2.80
N LYS A 7 22.07 -5.90 2.99
CA LYS A 7 23.28 -5.38 2.33
C LYS A 7 23.28 -5.67 0.82
N MET A 8 22.85 -6.87 0.40
CA MET A 8 22.79 -7.24 -1.02
C MET A 8 21.76 -6.41 -1.80
N PHE A 9 20.61 -6.11 -1.20
CA PHE A 9 19.52 -5.37 -1.83
C PHE A 9 19.45 -3.89 -1.39
N ILE A 10 20.60 -3.28 -1.07
CA ILE A 10 20.69 -1.86 -0.71
C ILE A 10 20.13 -0.93 -1.80
N THR A 11 20.10 -1.39 -3.05
CA THR A 11 19.52 -0.68 -4.20
C THR A 11 18.01 -0.51 -4.12
N TRP A 12 17.31 -1.05 -3.12
CA TRP A 12 15.88 -0.84 -2.90
C TRP A 12 15.60 0.21 -1.82
N THR A 13 16.62 0.71 -1.14
CA THR A 13 16.45 1.74 -0.09
C THR A 13 16.42 3.15 -0.69
N ASN A 14 16.10 4.14 0.13
CA ASN A 14 16.13 5.55 -0.27
C ASN A 14 17.56 6.03 -0.63
N GLN A 15 17.64 7.17 -1.32
CA GLN A 15 18.92 7.72 -1.80
C GLN A 15 19.89 8.05 -0.65
N LYS A 16 19.38 8.46 0.52
CA LYS A 16 20.21 8.79 1.68
C LYS A 16 21.00 7.57 2.14
N ILE A 17 20.33 6.44 2.31
CA ILE A 17 20.95 5.17 2.70
C ILE A 17 21.97 4.75 1.62
N ARG A 18 21.62 4.83 0.33
CA ARG A 18 22.57 4.46 -0.74
C ARG A 18 23.85 5.29 -0.73
N LYS A 19 23.77 6.60 -0.52
CA LYS A 19 24.95 7.49 -0.45
C LYS A 19 25.81 7.18 0.77
N THR A 20 25.20 7.03 1.95
CA THR A 20 25.92 6.76 3.19
C THR A 20 26.55 5.38 3.20
N PHE A 21 25.95 4.39 2.54
CA PHE A 21 26.43 3.00 2.51
C PHE A 21 27.87 2.87 2.00
N VAL A 22 28.29 3.73 1.07
CA VAL A 22 29.66 3.76 0.53
C VAL A 22 30.69 4.09 1.61
N GLN A 23 30.33 4.93 2.59
CA GLN A 23 31.21 5.35 3.67
C GLN A 23 31.04 4.51 4.93
N ARG A 24 29.81 4.09 5.24
CA ARG A 24 29.47 3.32 6.44
C ARG A 24 28.27 2.43 6.21
N ASN A 25 28.42 1.15 6.57
CA ASN A 25 27.32 0.20 6.53
C ASN A 25 26.34 0.46 7.68
N MET A 26 25.09 0.83 7.37
CA MET A 26 24.05 1.09 8.37
C MET A 26 23.49 -0.17 9.04
N PHE A 27 23.72 -1.35 8.44
CA PHE A 27 23.31 -2.65 9.00
C PHE A 27 24.40 -3.30 9.84
N ASP A 28 25.47 -2.56 10.14
CA ASP A 28 26.51 -2.97 11.08
C ASP A 28 26.31 -2.25 12.41
N PHE A 29 25.61 -2.93 13.32
CA PHE A 29 25.18 -2.36 14.59
C PHE A 29 26.24 -2.63 15.67
N LYS A 30 26.77 -1.58 16.29
CA LYS A 30 27.78 -1.69 17.36
C LYS A 30 27.21 -2.24 18.69
N HIS A 31 25.97 -1.87 19.01
CA HIS A 31 25.34 -2.16 20.30
C HIS A 31 24.17 -3.15 20.22
N ILE A 32 23.80 -3.59 19.02
CA ILE A 32 22.70 -4.55 18.82
C ILE A 32 23.32 -5.92 18.53
N LYS A 33 23.04 -6.88 19.41
CA LYS A 33 23.55 -8.26 19.31
C LYS A 33 22.41 -9.23 19.08
N ALA A 34 22.74 -10.41 18.56
CA ALA A 34 21.77 -11.49 18.44
C ALA A 34 21.30 -11.93 19.83
N PHE A 35 20.00 -12.22 19.95
CA PHE A 35 19.40 -12.66 21.21
C PHE A 35 19.47 -14.18 21.33
N ASP A 36 19.99 -14.66 22.46
CA ASP A 36 19.92 -16.06 22.88
C ASP A 36 18.79 -16.23 23.91
N ARG A 37 18.09 -17.37 23.86
CA ARG A 37 16.99 -17.69 24.79
C ARG A 37 17.44 -17.74 26.24
N GLN A 38 18.71 -18.00 26.50
CA GLN A 38 19.26 -17.98 27.86
C GLN A 38 19.16 -16.58 28.51
N PHE A 39 19.15 -15.52 27.70
CA PHE A 39 19.08 -14.15 28.20
C PHE A 39 17.70 -13.75 28.73
N ILE A 40 16.67 -14.58 28.54
CA ILE A 40 15.32 -14.29 29.03
C ILE A 40 15.30 -14.24 30.56
N ASP A 41 16.17 -15.01 31.22
CA ASP A 41 16.25 -15.12 32.68
C ASP A 41 17.40 -14.26 33.27
N ASN A 42 18.11 -13.49 32.43
CA ASN A 42 19.20 -12.64 32.91
C ASN A 42 18.66 -11.47 33.74
N PRO A 43 19.29 -11.16 34.89
CA PRO A 43 18.92 -9.99 35.67
C PRO A 43 19.38 -8.70 35.00
N GLY A 44 18.59 -7.64 35.17
CA GLY A 44 18.92 -6.28 34.73
C GLY A 44 18.07 -5.77 33.56
N PRO A 45 18.17 -4.46 33.25
CA PRO A 45 17.39 -3.85 32.18
C PRO A 45 17.89 -4.31 30.80
N MET A 46 16.96 -4.69 29.93
CA MET A 46 17.25 -5.12 28.57
C MET A 46 16.18 -4.65 27.60
N VAL A 47 16.58 -4.31 26.39
CA VAL A 47 15.67 -4.04 25.27
C VAL A 47 15.77 -5.19 24.27
N VAL A 48 14.65 -5.88 24.05
CA VAL A 48 14.58 -7.04 23.14
C VAL A 48 13.62 -6.76 22.01
N PHE A 49 14.12 -6.90 20.77
CA PHE A 49 13.28 -6.92 19.58
C PHE A 49 12.90 -8.37 19.27
N ALA A 50 11.65 -8.73 19.56
CA ALA A 50 11.18 -10.10 19.38
C ALA A 50 10.18 -10.20 18.22
N THR A 51 10.18 -11.36 17.57
CA THR A 51 9.20 -11.72 16.53
C THR A 51 8.47 -12.99 16.95
N PRO A 52 7.23 -13.20 16.48
CA PRO A 52 6.38 -12.33 15.66
C PRO A 52 5.72 -11.17 16.45
N GLY A 53 5.36 -10.07 15.75
CA GLY A 53 4.89 -8.82 16.37
C GLY A 53 3.51 -8.86 17.04
N MET A 54 2.68 -9.89 16.79
CA MET A 54 1.33 -10.02 17.38
C MET A 54 1.26 -10.96 18.59
N LEU A 55 2.41 -11.45 19.08
CA LEU A 55 2.52 -12.35 20.24
C LEU A 55 1.71 -13.66 20.12
N HIS A 56 1.47 -14.15 18.91
CA HIS A 56 0.68 -15.36 18.71
C HIS A 56 1.49 -16.65 18.85
N ALA A 57 2.81 -16.61 18.65
CA ALA A 57 3.70 -17.76 18.71
C ALA A 57 5.15 -17.32 18.92
N GLY A 58 6.08 -18.29 18.92
CA GLY A 58 7.52 -18.02 18.81
C GLY A 58 8.15 -17.33 20.03
N LEU A 59 9.27 -16.64 19.77
CA LEU A 59 10.10 -16.06 20.83
C LEU A 59 9.40 -14.90 21.54
N SER A 60 8.68 -14.04 20.81
CA SER A 60 7.97 -12.91 21.41
C SER A 60 6.93 -13.37 22.43
N LEU A 61 6.19 -14.45 22.14
CA LEU A 61 5.23 -15.01 23.07
C LEU A 61 5.92 -15.64 24.29
N GLN A 62 7.04 -16.34 24.09
CA GLN A 62 7.80 -16.95 25.21
C GLN A 62 8.32 -15.89 26.19
N ILE A 63 8.87 -14.79 25.66
CA ILE A 63 9.33 -13.65 26.46
C ILE A 63 8.14 -13.02 27.18
N PHE A 64 7.05 -12.73 26.45
CA PHE A 64 5.84 -12.14 27.03
C PHE A 64 5.31 -12.95 28.21
N LYS A 65 5.19 -14.28 28.08
CA LYS A 65 4.70 -15.13 29.17
C LYS A 65 5.53 -15.03 30.45
N LYS A 66 6.85 -14.88 30.33
CA LYS A 66 7.75 -14.76 31.49
C LYS A 66 7.79 -13.34 32.05
N TRP A 67 7.72 -12.32 31.20
CA TRP A 67 7.96 -10.93 31.58
C TRP A 67 6.69 -10.14 31.91
N ALA A 68 5.52 -10.58 31.43
CA ALA A 68 4.23 -9.92 31.67
C ALA A 68 3.81 -9.75 33.14
N PRO A 69 4.12 -10.70 34.06
CA PRO A 69 3.75 -10.55 35.47
C PRO A 69 4.54 -9.49 36.24
N ASN A 70 5.61 -8.92 35.67
CA ASN A 70 6.43 -7.92 36.36
C ASN A 70 6.04 -6.50 35.90
N GLU A 71 5.63 -5.66 36.85
CA GLU A 71 5.18 -4.29 36.63
C GLU A 71 6.28 -3.32 36.18
N ASN A 72 7.55 -3.65 36.44
CA ASN A 72 8.70 -2.85 35.98
C ASN A 72 9.00 -3.04 34.49
N ASN A 73 8.37 -4.03 33.86
CA ASN A 73 8.56 -4.29 32.44
C ASN A 73 7.59 -3.48 31.60
N MET A 74 7.95 -3.28 30.33
CA MET A 74 7.10 -2.64 29.35
C MET A 74 7.18 -3.39 28.02
N ILE A 75 6.03 -3.49 27.34
CA ILE A 75 5.94 -3.98 25.97
C ILE A 75 5.44 -2.86 25.07
N ILE A 76 6.15 -2.65 23.97
CA ILE A 76 5.75 -1.71 22.92
C ILE A 76 5.26 -2.53 21.73
N MET A 77 4.00 -2.36 21.37
CA MET A 77 3.39 -2.98 20.20
C MET A 77 3.60 -2.05 18.99
N PRO A 78 4.39 -2.45 17.98
CA PRO A 78 4.85 -1.54 16.92
C PRO A 78 3.82 -1.32 15.80
N GLY A 79 2.67 -2.00 15.83
CA GLY A 79 1.68 -1.92 14.75
C GLY A 79 0.41 -2.70 15.03
N PHE A 80 -0.45 -2.73 14.01
CA PHE A 80 -1.78 -3.33 14.09
C PHE A 80 -1.71 -4.82 14.47
N CYS A 81 -2.56 -5.20 15.44
CA CYS A 81 -2.74 -6.58 15.84
C CYS A 81 -4.13 -7.06 15.41
N VAL A 82 -4.14 -8.17 14.66
CA VAL A 82 -5.37 -8.82 14.20
C VAL A 82 -6.21 -9.28 15.39
N GLN A 83 -7.53 -9.10 15.28
CA GLN A 83 -8.48 -9.55 16.29
C GLN A 83 -8.29 -11.05 16.62
N GLY A 84 -8.39 -11.40 17.89
CA GLY A 84 -8.18 -12.76 18.39
C GLY A 84 -6.73 -13.08 18.78
N THR A 85 -5.74 -12.29 18.32
CA THR A 85 -4.35 -12.45 18.78
C THR A 85 -4.15 -11.98 20.22
N VAL A 86 -3.12 -12.52 20.89
CA VAL A 86 -2.73 -12.09 22.24
C VAL A 86 -2.38 -10.60 22.25
N GLY A 87 -1.65 -10.12 21.25
CA GLY A 87 -1.32 -8.71 21.08
C GLY A 87 -2.56 -7.81 21.06
N HIS A 88 -3.60 -8.22 20.33
CA HIS A 88 -4.86 -7.46 20.30
C HIS A 88 -5.58 -7.44 21.65
N LYS A 89 -5.60 -8.57 22.38
CA LYS A 89 -6.22 -8.66 23.71
C LYS A 89 -5.56 -7.71 24.72
N ILE A 90 -4.22 -7.71 24.79
CA ILE A 90 -3.49 -6.86 25.74
C ILE A 90 -3.59 -5.38 25.39
N LEU A 91 -3.63 -5.04 24.10
CA LEU A 91 -3.83 -3.66 23.64
C LEU A 91 -5.22 -3.12 24.04
N ASN A 92 -6.22 -3.99 24.09
CA ASN A 92 -7.56 -3.64 24.58
C ASN A 92 -7.67 -3.64 26.12
N GLY A 93 -6.55 -3.77 26.84
CA GLY A 93 -6.51 -3.70 28.30
C GLY A 93 -6.75 -5.02 29.03
N ALA A 94 -6.63 -6.17 28.36
CA ALA A 94 -6.73 -7.47 29.04
C ALA A 94 -5.61 -7.65 30.06
N LYS A 95 -5.96 -7.64 31.35
CA LYS A 95 -5.03 -7.87 32.46
C LYS A 95 -4.71 -9.34 32.70
N VAL A 96 -5.49 -10.25 32.13
CA VAL A 96 -5.30 -11.69 32.26
C VAL A 96 -5.45 -12.31 30.88
N VAL A 97 -4.47 -13.11 30.48
CA VAL A 97 -4.48 -13.83 29.20
C VAL A 97 -4.41 -15.32 29.49
N GLU A 98 -5.43 -16.04 29.04
CA GLU A 98 -5.46 -17.50 29.05
C GLU A 98 -4.91 -18.05 27.73
N PHE A 99 -4.05 -19.05 27.84
CA PHE A 99 -3.45 -19.78 26.72
C PHE A 99 -4.03 -21.19 26.61
N GLU A 100 -3.94 -21.79 25.42
CA GLU A 100 -4.50 -23.12 25.10
C GLU A 100 -4.10 -24.23 26.08
N ASN A 101 -2.90 -24.13 26.67
CA ASN A 101 -2.41 -25.10 27.65
C ASN A 101 -2.97 -24.89 29.07
N ARG A 102 -4.08 -24.15 29.23
CA ARG A 102 -4.65 -23.68 30.51
C ARG A 102 -3.68 -22.85 31.36
N GLN A 103 -2.65 -22.31 30.73
CA GLN A 103 -1.72 -21.40 31.38
C GLN A 103 -2.38 -20.02 31.42
N VAL A 104 -2.55 -19.48 32.62
CA VAL A 104 -3.06 -18.14 32.85
C VAL A 104 -1.87 -17.24 33.18
N VAL A 105 -1.73 -16.14 32.44
CA VAL A 105 -0.68 -15.14 32.68
C VAL A 105 -1.34 -13.81 33.03
N GLU A 106 -0.97 -13.26 34.18
CA GLU A 106 -1.35 -11.91 34.58
C GLU A 106 -0.41 -10.89 33.92
N VAL A 107 -1.00 -9.85 33.34
CA VAL A 107 -0.31 -8.78 32.63
C VAL A 107 -0.26 -7.57 33.56
N LYS A 108 0.86 -7.43 34.27
CA LYS A 108 1.17 -6.27 35.13
C LYS A 108 2.09 -5.27 34.45
N MET A 109 2.83 -5.71 33.44
CA MET A 109 3.72 -4.85 32.66
C MET A 109 2.95 -3.74 31.94
N ALA A 110 3.60 -2.60 31.71
CA ALA A 110 3.04 -1.52 30.91
C ALA A 110 2.90 -1.96 29.44
N VAL A 111 1.74 -1.71 28.83
CA VAL A 111 1.46 -2.02 27.43
C VAL A 111 1.28 -0.71 26.68
N GLU A 112 2.21 -0.41 25.78
CA GLU A 112 2.19 0.81 24.97
C GLU A 112 1.99 0.46 23.49
N TYR A 113 1.17 1.26 22.81
CA TYR A 113 0.96 1.16 21.37
C TYR A 113 1.70 2.28 20.66
N MET A 114 2.63 1.92 19.77
CA MET A 114 3.31 2.89 18.93
C MET A 114 3.21 2.47 17.47
N SER A 115 2.44 3.22 16.69
CA SER A 115 2.23 2.92 15.27
C SER A 115 3.45 3.32 14.46
N PHE A 116 4.36 2.37 14.23
CA PHE A 116 5.43 2.48 13.23
C PHE A 116 5.00 1.98 11.84
N SER A 117 3.68 1.98 11.59
CA SER A 117 3.09 1.50 10.36
C SER A 117 3.72 2.17 9.13
N ALA A 118 4.30 1.35 8.26
CA ALA A 118 4.74 1.78 6.93
C ALA A 118 3.58 1.84 5.91
N HIS A 119 2.33 1.64 6.35
CA HIS A 119 1.17 1.75 5.49
C HIS A 119 0.88 3.21 5.17
N ALA A 120 0.31 3.43 3.98
CA ALA A 120 -0.15 4.75 3.57
C ALA A 120 -1.22 5.26 4.55
N ASP A 121 -1.04 6.49 5.01
CA ASP A 121 -2.05 7.19 5.79
C ASP A 121 -3.18 7.69 4.89
N ALA A 122 -4.31 8.06 5.48
CA ALA A 122 -5.44 8.58 4.72
C ALA A 122 -5.03 9.80 3.86
N LYS A 123 -4.15 10.67 4.38
CA LYS A 123 -3.65 11.82 3.62
C LYS A 123 -2.81 11.40 2.41
N GLY A 124 -1.89 10.45 2.56
CA GLY A 124 -1.09 9.93 1.46
C GLY A 124 -1.93 9.26 0.37
N ILE A 125 -2.98 8.51 0.76
CA ILE A 125 -3.92 7.91 -0.19
C ILE A 125 -4.67 9.01 -0.97
N MET A 126 -5.21 10.01 -0.28
CA MET A 126 -5.93 11.12 -0.94
C MET A 126 -5.01 11.92 -1.87
N GLN A 127 -3.76 12.18 -1.45
CA GLN A 127 -2.76 12.82 -2.29
C GLN A 127 -2.44 12.00 -3.54
N LEU A 128 -2.31 10.68 -3.41
CA LEU A 128 -2.06 9.80 -4.56
C LEU A 128 -3.22 9.86 -5.56
N ILE A 129 -4.46 9.79 -5.07
CA ILE A 129 -5.66 9.91 -5.93
C ILE A 129 -5.66 11.27 -6.65
N GLN A 130 -5.34 12.35 -5.92
CA GLN A 130 -5.25 13.69 -6.50
C GLN A 130 -4.19 13.79 -7.60
N HIS A 131 -3.03 13.15 -7.44
CA HIS A 131 -1.95 13.21 -8.45
C HIS A 131 -2.20 12.29 -9.64
N CYS A 132 -2.89 11.17 -9.44
CA CYS A 132 -3.17 10.20 -10.51
C CYS A 132 -4.43 10.52 -11.32
N GLU A 133 -5.36 11.31 -10.76
CA GLU A 133 -6.67 11.63 -11.35
C GLU A 133 -7.38 10.40 -11.96
N PRO A 134 -7.55 9.31 -11.20
CA PRO A 134 -8.07 8.05 -11.74
C PRO A 134 -9.55 8.18 -12.11
N SER A 135 -9.99 7.46 -13.14
CA SER A 135 -11.42 7.43 -13.51
C SER A 135 -12.29 6.62 -12.54
N ASN A 136 -11.69 5.63 -11.86
CA ASN A 136 -12.36 4.77 -10.87
C ASN A 136 -11.36 4.37 -9.78
N VAL A 137 -11.82 4.19 -8.54
CA VAL A 137 -11.00 3.74 -7.41
C VAL A 137 -11.61 2.47 -6.82
N LEU A 138 -10.77 1.46 -6.53
CA LEU A 138 -11.18 0.21 -5.89
C LEU A 138 -10.40 0.06 -4.57
N LEU A 139 -11.10 0.06 -3.44
CA LEU A 139 -10.52 -0.15 -2.13
C LEU A 139 -10.46 -1.65 -1.82
N VAL A 140 -9.28 -2.12 -1.42
CA VAL A 140 -9.01 -3.52 -1.05
C VAL A 140 -8.13 -3.55 0.21
N HIS A 141 -8.04 -4.72 0.84
CA HIS A 141 -7.17 -4.95 2.02
C HIS A 141 -7.33 -3.90 3.14
N GLY A 142 -8.56 -3.70 3.61
CA GLY A 142 -8.85 -2.82 4.74
C GLY A 142 -9.96 -3.36 5.63
N GLU A 143 -10.16 -2.71 6.76
CA GLU A 143 -11.28 -2.98 7.66
C GLU A 143 -12.57 -2.38 7.10
N ALA A 144 -13.67 -3.14 7.08
CA ALA A 144 -14.92 -2.75 6.40
C ALA A 144 -15.41 -1.35 6.78
N ALA A 145 -15.49 -1.04 8.08
CA ALA A 145 -15.95 0.26 8.56
C ALA A 145 -15.04 1.43 8.11
N LYS A 146 -13.71 1.22 8.14
CA LYS A 146 -12.74 2.25 7.72
C LYS A 146 -12.70 2.42 6.21
N MET A 147 -12.94 1.35 5.45
CA MET A 147 -13.05 1.40 3.99
C MET A 147 -14.30 2.16 3.55
N GLU A 148 -15.44 1.95 4.20
CA GLU A 148 -16.67 2.71 3.88
C GLU A 148 -16.45 4.21 4.14
N PHE A 149 -15.87 4.56 5.28
CA PHE A 149 -15.51 5.95 5.59
C PHE A 149 -14.57 6.57 4.54
N LEU A 150 -13.53 5.83 4.12
CA LEU A 150 -12.59 6.31 3.11
C LEU A 150 -13.25 6.45 1.73
N LYS A 151 -14.14 5.54 1.37
CA LYS A 151 -14.91 5.59 0.12
C LYS A 151 -15.81 6.82 0.06
N GLU A 152 -16.57 7.10 1.12
CA GLU A 152 -17.40 8.30 1.20
C GLU A 152 -16.56 9.57 1.02
N LYS A 153 -15.40 9.63 1.68
CA LYS A 153 -14.49 10.78 1.57
C LYS A 153 -13.95 10.97 0.15
N ILE A 154 -13.55 9.89 -0.52
CA ILE A 154 -13.06 9.94 -1.92
C ILE A 154 -14.16 10.41 -2.87
N GLN A 155 -15.39 9.92 -2.69
CA GLN A 155 -16.53 10.32 -3.51
C GLN A 155 -16.90 11.79 -3.31
N GLN A 156 -16.87 12.28 -2.07
CA GLN A 156 -17.15 13.67 -1.74
C GLN A 156 -16.10 14.65 -2.28
N GLU A 157 -14.80 14.34 -2.16
CA GLU A 157 -13.74 15.27 -2.55
C GLU A 157 -13.46 15.27 -4.06
N PHE A 158 -13.49 14.10 -4.72
CA PHE A 158 -13.06 13.98 -6.11
C PHE A 158 -14.20 13.70 -7.10
N ASN A 159 -15.41 13.38 -6.62
CA ASN A 159 -16.54 12.99 -7.46
C ASN A 159 -16.22 11.80 -8.40
N ILE A 160 -15.38 10.88 -7.92
CA ILE A 160 -14.94 9.66 -8.64
C ILE A 160 -15.72 8.45 -8.13
N LYS A 161 -16.05 7.50 -9.02
CA LYS A 161 -16.64 6.22 -8.63
C LYS A 161 -15.65 5.41 -7.79
N CYS A 162 -16.02 5.18 -6.54
CA CYS A 162 -15.22 4.40 -5.59
C CYS A 162 -15.98 3.13 -5.18
N TYR A 163 -15.28 2.00 -5.22
CA TYR A 163 -15.80 0.65 -5.00
C TYR A 163 -15.08 -0.01 -3.81
N ASN A 164 -15.79 -0.82 -3.01
CA ASN A 164 -15.24 -1.57 -1.89
C ASN A 164 -15.90 -2.97 -1.78
N PRO A 165 -15.67 -3.87 -2.75
CA PRO A 165 -16.33 -5.17 -2.80
C PRO A 165 -16.00 -6.03 -1.58
N ALA A 166 -16.97 -6.83 -1.17
CA ALA A 166 -16.74 -7.88 -0.18
C ALA A 166 -15.88 -9.01 -0.76
N ASN A 167 -15.29 -9.83 0.11
CA ASN A 167 -14.51 -10.99 -0.32
C ASN A 167 -15.38 -11.95 -1.16
N GLY A 168 -14.93 -12.25 -2.39
CA GLY A 168 -15.65 -13.10 -3.33
C GLY A 168 -16.67 -12.37 -4.22
N GLU A 169 -16.84 -11.06 -4.05
CA GLU A 169 -17.68 -10.24 -4.91
C GLU A 169 -16.94 -9.83 -6.19
N THR A 170 -17.66 -9.78 -7.31
CA THR A 170 -17.12 -9.31 -8.60
C THR A 170 -17.59 -7.89 -8.88
N SER A 171 -16.64 -6.95 -9.00
CA SER A 171 -16.94 -5.57 -9.43
C SER A 171 -16.73 -5.42 -10.93
N VAL A 172 -17.74 -4.91 -11.64
CA VAL A 172 -17.66 -4.62 -13.08
C VAL A 172 -17.39 -3.12 -13.26
N ILE A 173 -16.26 -2.79 -13.87
CA ILE A 173 -15.86 -1.40 -14.17
C ILE A 173 -15.89 -1.21 -15.69
N THR A 174 -16.87 -0.44 -16.17
CA THR A 174 -16.97 -0.11 -17.60
C THR A 174 -15.98 0.99 -17.95
N THR A 175 -14.99 0.66 -18.77
CA THR A 175 -14.04 1.64 -19.30
C THR A 175 -14.48 2.10 -20.69
N PRO A 176 -14.52 3.42 -20.98
CA PRO A 176 -14.74 3.89 -22.34
C PRO A 176 -13.56 3.44 -23.21
N VAL A 177 -13.85 2.59 -24.20
CA VAL A 177 -12.83 2.14 -25.16
C VAL A 177 -12.53 3.29 -26.10
N LYS A 178 -11.37 3.92 -25.92
CA LYS A 178 -10.81 4.84 -26.92
C LYS A 178 -9.97 4.01 -27.87
N ILE A 179 -10.46 3.80 -29.09
CA ILE A 179 -9.68 3.14 -30.12
C ILE A 179 -8.87 4.22 -30.84
N PRO A 180 -7.54 4.21 -30.76
CA PRO A 180 -6.73 5.13 -31.56
C PRO A 180 -6.98 4.83 -33.04
N ILE A 181 -7.38 5.85 -33.79
CA ILE A 181 -7.56 5.78 -35.23
C ILE A 181 -6.44 6.62 -35.84
N ASP A 182 -5.55 5.96 -36.57
CA ASP A 182 -4.54 6.65 -37.37
C ASP A 182 -5.23 7.25 -38.60
N VAL A 183 -4.84 8.45 -39.00
CA VAL A 183 -5.41 9.10 -40.19
C VAL A 183 -4.32 9.22 -41.24
N SER A 184 -4.61 8.79 -42.46
CA SER A 184 -3.68 8.90 -43.58
C SER A 184 -3.28 10.35 -43.82
N LEU A 185 -1.99 10.57 -44.09
CA LEU A 185 -1.43 11.90 -44.34
C LEU A 185 -1.99 12.54 -45.61
N SER A 186 -2.36 11.73 -46.62
CA SER A 186 -2.98 12.18 -47.86
C SER A 186 -4.35 12.80 -47.57
N LEU A 187 -5.21 12.09 -46.84
CA LEU A 187 -6.53 12.55 -46.41
C LEU A 187 -6.47 13.85 -45.59
N LEU A 188 -5.55 13.93 -44.61
CA LEU A 188 -5.35 15.14 -43.79
C LEU A 188 -4.95 16.36 -44.63
N LYS A 189 -4.07 16.17 -45.62
CA LYS A 189 -3.61 17.27 -46.50
C LYS A 189 -4.72 17.74 -47.44
N THR A 190 -5.51 16.82 -47.98
CA THR A 190 -6.64 17.14 -48.87
C THR A 190 -7.70 17.95 -48.14
N GLU A 191 -8.11 17.51 -46.93
CA GLU A 191 -9.11 18.24 -46.15
C GLU A 191 -8.58 19.55 -45.54
N ALA A 192 -7.30 19.63 -45.17
CA ALA A 192 -6.70 20.89 -44.76
C ALA A 192 -6.75 21.94 -45.88
N LYS A 193 -6.47 21.57 -47.13
CA LYS A 193 -6.57 22.46 -48.29
C LYS A 193 -8.00 22.92 -48.55
N LYS A 194 -8.98 22.00 -48.51
CA LYS A 194 -10.40 22.35 -48.67
C LYS A 194 -10.86 23.33 -47.59
N PHE A 195 -10.53 23.06 -46.33
CA PHE A 195 -10.90 23.93 -45.22
C PHE A 195 -10.25 25.32 -45.31
N SER A 196 -8.97 25.42 -45.69
CA SER A 196 -8.27 26.70 -45.85
C SER A 196 -8.75 27.52 -47.05
N SER A 197 -9.37 26.89 -48.05
CA SER A 197 -9.95 27.60 -49.19
C SER A 197 -11.27 28.32 -48.88
N LEU A 198 -11.88 28.02 -47.74
CA LEU A 198 -13.14 28.60 -47.29
C LEU A 198 -12.91 29.73 -46.27
N PRO A 199 -13.79 30.75 -46.21
CA PRO A 199 -13.66 31.81 -45.22
C PRO A 199 -13.74 31.26 -43.79
N PRO A 200 -12.97 31.82 -42.84
CA PRO A 200 -12.86 31.32 -41.48
C PRO A 200 -14.19 31.50 -40.75
N ASP A 201 -14.84 30.39 -40.42
CA ASP A 201 -16.06 30.35 -39.61
C ASP A 201 -15.79 29.53 -38.33
N PRO A 202 -15.83 30.16 -37.14
CA PRO A 202 -15.56 29.49 -35.87
C PRO A 202 -16.61 28.44 -35.48
N LYS A 203 -17.78 28.41 -36.13
CA LYS A 203 -18.82 27.38 -35.91
C LYS A 203 -18.74 26.22 -36.89
N ARG A 204 -17.88 26.29 -37.92
CA ARG A 204 -17.77 25.27 -38.96
C ARG A 204 -17.02 24.04 -38.44
N ARG A 205 -17.74 22.92 -38.33
CA ARG A 205 -17.16 21.62 -37.96
C ARG A 205 -16.29 21.10 -39.10
N ARG A 206 -15.11 20.57 -38.79
CA ARG A 206 -14.28 19.79 -39.72
C ARG A 206 -14.77 18.36 -39.75
N THR A 207 -15.46 17.98 -40.82
CA THR A 207 -15.88 16.59 -41.09
C THR A 207 -14.85 15.94 -42.00
N LEU A 208 -14.31 14.79 -41.60
CA LEU A 208 -13.46 13.96 -42.44
C LEU A 208 -14.31 12.81 -43.02
N HIS A 209 -14.21 12.60 -44.32
CA HIS A 209 -14.85 11.47 -45.02
C HIS A 209 -13.75 10.55 -45.53
N GLY A 210 -13.87 9.24 -45.31
CA GLY A 210 -12.86 8.28 -45.72
C GLY A 210 -13.30 6.84 -45.44
N VAL A 211 -12.46 5.88 -45.81
CA VAL A 211 -12.65 4.45 -45.58
C VAL A 211 -11.89 4.04 -44.32
N LEU A 212 -12.58 3.36 -43.40
CA LEU A 212 -11.95 2.81 -42.21
C LEU A 212 -11.38 1.42 -42.52
N VAL A 213 -10.06 1.29 -42.54
CA VAL A 213 -9.35 0.04 -42.77
C VAL A 213 -8.85 -0.50 -41.43
N MET A 214 -9.23 -1.72 -41.08
CA MET A 214 -8.76 -2.43 -39.89
C MET A 214 -7.81 -3.55 -40.29
N LYS A 215 -6.54 -3.47 -39.86
CA LYS A 215 -5.52 -4.48 -40.15
C LYS A 215 -4.65 -4.72 -38.92
N ASP A 216 -4.57 -5.97 -38.46
CA ASP A 216 -3.64 -6.43 -37.40
C ASP A 216 -3.58 -5.51 -36.16
N ASN A 217 -4.75 -5.18 -35.58
CA ASN A 217 -4.96 -4.24 -34.45
C ASN A 217 -4.78 -2.73 -34.72
N ASN A 218 -4.41 -2.32 -35.93
CA ASN A 218 -4.38 -0.91 -36.30
C ASN A 218 -5.63 -0.53 -37.09
N ILE A 219 -6.27 0.56 -36.67
CA ILE A 219 -7.40 1.15 -37.38
C ILE A 219 -6.89 2.42 -38.05
N CYS A 220 -6.95 2.45 -39.38
CA CYS A 220 -6.54 3.61 -40.17
C CYS A 220 -7.71 4.17 -40.99
N LEU A 221 -7.88 5.48 -40.97
CA LEU A 221 -8.80 6.20 -41.85
C LEU A 221 -8.04 6.65 -43.10
N MET A 222 -8.39 6.07 -44.25
CA MET A 222 -7.79 6.30 -45.56
C MET A 222 -8.75 7.06 -46.48
N ASP A 223 -8.23 7.65 -47.55
CA ASP A 223 -9.07 8.23 -48.60
C ASP A 223 -9.76 7.12 -49.41
N VAL A 224 -10.83 7.44 -50.13
CA VAL A 224 -11.58 6.45 -50.94
C VAL A 224 -10.75 5.94 -52.12
N GLU A 225 -9.72 6.69 -52.50
CA GLU A 225 -8.84 6.43 -53.64
C GLU A 225 -7.53 5.71 -53.25
N GLU A 226 -7.33 5.42 -51.96
CA GLU A 226 -6.12 4.81 -51.37
C GLU A 226 -6.34 3.35 -50.97
#